data_AF-A0A7X3XLB5-F1
#
_entry.id   AF-A0A7X3XLB5-F1
#
_cell.length_a   1.000
_cell.length_b   1.000
_cell.length_c   1.000
_cell.angle_alpha   90.00
_cell.angle_beta   90.00
_cell.angle_gamma   90.00
#
_symmetry.space_group_name_H-M   'P 1'
#
loop_
_entity.id
_entity.type
_entity.pdbx_description
1 polymer ?
#
loop_
_entity_poly.entity_id
_entity_poly.type
_entity_poly.pdbx_seq_one_letter_code
_entity_poly.pdbx_strand_id
1 'polypeptide(L)'
;MKRPAHVFHTKHDFKPELGWAAFQLLSEVPTDGISPSGLHAISKVIGSPLAQRNSLTKLLASMQEVGIVEKTRAGVGLSKAGKALAKGLGCYEIGFRAAVHCLYAWKWIWDGDKKTASPSWSYREVLRQILYSGSVGVDSDEIVLRLVSVAEADFGKVKVSFSRASVSGVTVWLESQALPLVKKEGKRILCQNSSIPMADAIRLHLAALCSLEKGEIVLDDEKIQLLAESFLIQRDRLIGLLEDFARDTDEFLFISSVPNRVVFNGSEDPFIEWIVKEASGLNSEVSE
;
A
#
# COMPACT_ATOMS: atom_id res chain seq x y z
N MET A 1 -19.51 17.81 15.59
CA MET A 1 -18.69 16.84 14.84
C MET A 1 -17.22 17.26 14.92
N LYS A 2 -16.32 16.41 15.44
CA LYS A 2 -14.87 16.69 15.36
C LYS A 2 -14.47 16.58 13.88
N ARG A 3 -13.83 17.62 13.32
CA ARG A 3 -13.24 17.52 11.98
C ARG A 3 -12.22 16.38 12.00
N PRO A 4 -12.20 15.49 11.00
CA PRO A 4 -11.18 14.46 10.93
C PRO A 4 -9.80 15.13 10.88
N ALA A 5 -8.88 14.64 11.71
CA ALA A 5 -7.54 15.19 11.79
C ALA A 5 -6.72 14.68 10.60
N HIS A 6 -6.07 15.58 9.87
CA HIS A 6 -5.19 15.21 8.78
C HIS A 6 -3.96 14.50 9.35
N VAL A 7 -3.62 13.34 8.79
CA VAL A 7 -2.48 12.53 9.20
C VAL A 7 -1.62 12.28 7.97
N PHE A 8 -0.46 12.95 7.92
CA PHE A 8 0.44 12.87 6.77
C PHE A 8 1.57 11.86 6.94
N HIS A 9 1.81 11.33 8.14
CA HIS A 9 3.03 10.56 8.39
C HIS A 9 2.82 9.06 8.20
N THR A 10 3.61 8.47 7.30
CA THR A 10 3.84 7.02 7.30
C THR A 10 4.74 6.68 8.48
N LYS A 11 4.23 5.89 9.43
CA LYS A 11 4.99 5.52 10.64
C LYS A 11 6.19 4.63 10.29
N HIS A 12 7.40 5.15 10.49
CA HIS A 12 8.67 4.42 10.33
C HIS A 12 8.83 3.20 11.27
N ASP A 13 7.98 3.08 12.27
CA ASP A 13 7.93 1.92 13.17
C ASP A 13 7.39 0.65 12.49
N PHE A 14 6.68 0.79 11.36
CA PHE A 14 6.18 -0.34 10.57
C PHE A 14 7.20 -0.73 9.50
N LYS A 15 8.18 -1.52 9.92
CA LYS A 15 9.19 -2.10 9.02
C LYS A 15 8.68 -3.42 8.42
N PRO A 16 9.09 -3.78 7.19
CA PRO A 16 8.65 -5.00 6.50
C PRO A 16 8.78 -6.28 7.34
N GLU A 17 9.96 -6.54 7.90
CA GLU A 17 10.24 -7.74 8.72
C GLU A 17 9.34 -7.83 9.96
N LEU A 18 9.13 -6.71 10.66
CA LEU A 18 8.28 -6.64 11.84
C LEU A 18 6.80 -6.75 11.47
N GLY A 19 6.41 -6.12 10.37
CA GLY A 19 5.05 -6.21 9.84
C GLY A 19 4.68 -7.62 9.46
N TRP A 20 5.59 -8.31 8.78
CA TRP A 20 5.42 -9.71 8.39
C TRP A 20 5.34 -10.64 9.59
N ALA A 21 6.28 -10.53 10.54
CA ALA A 21 6.26 -11.34 11.75
C ALA A 21 4.98 -11.14 12.58
N ALA A 22 4.48 -9.91 12.68
CA ALA A 22 3.21 -9.63 13.36
C ALA A 22 2.01 -10.20 12.61
N PHE A 23 2.03 -10.10 11.28
CA PHE A 23 0.97 -10.65 10.43
C PHE A 23 0.87 -12.17 10.54
N GLN A 24 2.01 -12.88 10.47
CA GLN A 24 2.05 -14.34 10.64
C GLN A 24 1.57 -14.77 12.02
N LEU A 25 1.92 -14.05 13.09
CA LEU A 25 1.40 -14.38 14.41
C LEU A 25 -0.12 -14.15 14.50
N LEU A 26 -0.61 -13.07 13.90
CA LEU A 26 -2.04 -12.75 13.92
C LEU A 26 -2.88 -13.67 13.01
N SER A 27 -2.29 -14.33 12.01
CA SER A 27 -3.00 -15.33 11.19
C SER A 27 -3.34 -16.60 11.96
N GLU A 28 -2.53 -16.93 12.97
CA GLU A 28 -2.72 -18.11 13.83
C GLU A 28 -3.60 -17.82 15.06
N VAL A 29 -3.94 -16.55 15.30
CA VAL A 29 -4.77 -16.13 16.44
C VAL A 29 -6.26 -16.32 16.11
N PRO A 30 -7.09 -16.80 17.07
CA PRO A 30 -8.53 -16.90 16.88
C PRO A 30 -9.18 -15.58 16.47
N THR A 31 -10.34 -15.67 15.81
CA THR A 31 -11.05 -14.50 15.24
C THR A 31 -11.41 -13.42 16.26
N ASP A 32 -11.49 -13.76 17.54
CA ASP A 32 -11.80 -12.82 18.62
C ASP A 32 -10.65 -11.84 18.91
N GLY A 33 -9.46 -12.10 18.35
CA GLY A 33 -8.26 -11.30 18.47
C GLY A 33 -7.45 -11.61 19.72
N ILE A 34 -6.42 -10.79 19.96
CA ILE A 34 -5.46 -10.95 21.05
C ILE A 34 -5.04 -9.58 21.61
N SER A 35 -4.72 -9.53 22.89
CA SER A 35 -4.15 -8.32 23.47
C SER A 35 -2.72 -8.07 22.95
N PRO A 36 -2.26 -6.81 22.81
CA PRO A 36 -0.88 -6.52 22.41
C PRO A 36 0.19 -7.17 23.31
N SER A 37 -0.10 -7.28 24.62
CA SER A 37 0.76 -7.97 25.58
C SER A 37 0.77 -9.48 25.37
N GLY A 38 -0.39 -10.09 25.07
CA GLY A 38 -0.50 -11.50 24.71
C GLY A 38 0.29 -11.84 23.44
N LEU A 39 0.13 -11.03 22.39
CA LEU A 39 0.88 -11.18 21.15
C LEU A 39 2.40 -11.06 21.38
N HIS A 40 2.82 -10.10 22.21
CA HIS A 40 4.21 -9.95 22.60
C HIS A 40 4.73 -11.16 23.39
N ALA A 41 3.94 -11.72 24.30
CA ALA A 41 4.30 -12.93 25.03
C ALA A 41 4.50 -14.13 24.09
N ILE A 42 3.58 -14.35 23.15
CA ILE A 42 3.72 -15.39 22.11
C ILE A 42 5.01 -15.17 21.32
N SER A 43 5.27 -13.94 20.89
CA SER A 43 6.47 -13.63 20.10
C SER A 43 7.78 -13.97 20.82
N LYS A 44 7.82 -13.85 22.16
CA LYS A 44 8.98 -14.26 22.96
C LYS A 44 9.16 -15.77 22.98
N VAL A 45 8.07 -16.51 23.13
CA VAL A 45 8.08 -17.98 23.19
C VAL A 45 8.62 -18.57 21.89
N ILE A 46 8.20 -18.02 20.75
CA ILE A 46 8.58 -18.53 19.43
C ILE A 46 9.88 -17.92 18.87
N GLY A 47 10.57 -17.06 19.64
CA GLY A 47 11.81 -16.40 19.18
C GLY A 47 11.61 -15.43 18.01
N SER A 48 10.42 -14.82 17.89
CA SER A 48 10.10 -13.89 16.81
C SER A 48 10.87 -12.56 16.94
N PRO A 49 11.21 -11.87 15.82
CA PRO A 49 11.82 -10.54 15.85
C PRO A 49 11.03 -9.49 16.65
N LEU A 50 9.72 -9.68 16.82
CA LEU A 50 8.88 -8.80 17.62
C LEU A 50 9.26 -8.76 19.10
N ALA A 51 9.87 -9.83 19.62
CA ALA A 51 10.29 -9.95 21.02
C ALA A 51 11.34 -8.91 21.43
N GLN A 52 12.05 -8.32 20.47
CA GLN A 52 13.06 -7.29 20.69
C GLN A 52 12.45 -5.92 20.98
N ARG A 53 11.12 -5.76 20.81
CA ARG A 53 10.45 -4.47 21.02
C ARG A 53 9.91 -4.36 22.44
N ASN A 54 10.05 -3.17 23.03
CA ASN A 54 9.42 -2.86 24.32
C ASN A 54 7.89 -2.82 24.26
N SER A 55 7.33 -2.50 23.08
CA SER A 55 5.89 -2.42 22.85
C SER A 55 5.54 -2.63 21.38
N LEU A 56 4.43 -3.34 21.14
CA LEU A 56 3.85 -3.57 19.82
C LEU A 56 2.77 -2.55 19.44
N THR A 57 2.36 -1.66 20.34
CA THR A 57 1.22 -0.75 20.13
C THR A 57 1.38 0.12 18.89
N LYS A 58 2.57 0.71 18.69
CA LYS A 58 2.83 1.56 17.51
C LYS A 58 2.82 0.76 16.21
N LEU A 59 3.39 -0.44 16.21
CA LEU A 59 3.41 -1.34 15.06
C LEU A 59 1.98 -1.72 14.64
N LEU A 60 1.18 -2.19 15.61
CA LEU A 60 -0.21 -2.58 15.40
C LEU A 60 -1.08 -1.39 14.96
N ALA A 61 -0.84 -0.20 15.49
CA ALA A 61 -1.51 1.01 15.04
C ALA A 61 -1.19 1.36 13.58
N SER A 62 0.05 1.12 13.12
CA SER A 62 0.40 1.29 11.70
C SER A 62 -0.25 0.22 10.82
N MET A 63 -0.28 -1.05 11.25
CA MET A 63 -0.98 -2.11 10.52
C MET A 63 -2.49 -1.83 10.42
N GLN A 64 -3.07 -1.23 11.47
CA GLN A 64 -4.48 -0.84 11.48
C GLN A 64 -4.74 0.29 10.48
N GLU A 65 -3.83 1.25 10.41
CA GLU A 65 -3.88 2.39 9.50
C GLU A 65 -3.80 1.96 8.03
N VAL A 66 -3.03 0.92 7.72
CA VAL A 66 -3.00 0.28 6.38
C VAL A 66 -4.24 -0.59 6.11
N GLY A 67 -4.97 -0.97 7.17
CA GLY A 67 -6.19 -1.78 7.07
C GLY A 67 -5.98 -3.28 7.17
N ILE A 68 -4.80 -3.76 7.59
CA ILE A 68 -4.48 -5.20 7.72
C ILE A 68 -5.05 -5.77 9.03
N VAL A 69 -5.12 -4.95 10.07
CA VAL A 69 -5.65 -5.36 11.38
C VAL A 69 -6.77 -4.44 11.81
N GLU A 70 -7.60 -4.92 12.72
CA GLU A 70 -8.71 -4.17 13.30
C GLU A 70 -8.74 -4.34 14.82
N LYS A 71 -9.40 -3.41 15.50
CA LYS A 71 -9.67 -3.55 16.94
C LYS A 71 -10.79 -4.54 17.14
N THR A 72 -10.58 -5.48 18.04
CA THR A 72 -11.59 -6.47 18.45
C THR A 72 -11.94 -6.28 19.92
N ARG A 73 -12.92 -7.05 20.42
CA ARG A 73 -13.24 -7.07 21.86
C ARG A 73 -12.06 -7.54 22.71
N ALA A 74 -11.25 -8.49 22.23
CA ALA A 74 -10.09 -9.03 22.96
C ALA A 74 -8.80 -8.23 22.74
N GLY A 75 -8.77 -7.27 21.80
CA GLY A 75 -7.63 -6.42 21.52
C GLY A 75 -7.49 -6.11 20.04
N VAL A 76 -6.64 -6.85 19.35
CA VAL A 76 -6.35 -6.71 17.92
C VAL A 76 -6.46 -8.04 17.19
N GLY A 77 -6.96 -8.04 15.97
CA GLY A 77 -7.03 -9.21 15.09
C GLY A 77 -6.88 -8.80 13.63
N LEU A 78 -6.73 -9.79 12.73
CA LEU A 78 -6.75 -9.51 11.29
C LEU A 78 -8.11 -8.96 10.87
N SER A 79 -8.10 -7.88 10.07
CA SER A 79 -9.29 -7.33 9.43
C SER A 79 -9.83 -8.29 8.36
N LYS A 80 -10.97 -7.95 7.72
CA LYS A 80 -11.41 -8.68 6.50
C LYS A 80 -10.31 -8.75 5.44
N ALA A 81 -9.66 -7.61 5.16
CA ALA A 81 -8.54 -7.53 4.23
C ALA A 81 -7.35 -8.39 4.69
N GLY A 82 -6.99 -8.32 5.98
CA GLY A 82 -5.90 -9.12 6.53
C GLY A 82 -6.16 -10.63 6.47
N LYS A 83 -7.41 -11.05 6.72
CA LYS A 83 -7.83 -12.45 6.61
C LYS A 83 -7.80 -12.95 5.17
N ALA A 84 -8.27 -12.13 4.22
CA ALA A 84 -8.19 -12.44 2.80
C ALA A 84 -6.72 -12.54 2.34
N LEU A 85 -5.88 -11.59 2.77
CA LEU A 85 -4.44 -11.59 2.51
C LEU A 85 -3.76 -12.86 3.05
N ALA A 86 -4.10 -13.29 4.26
CA ALA A 86 -3.51 -14.48 4.87
C ALA A 86 -3.87 -15.78 4.14
N LYS A 87 -5.02 -15.80 3.45
CA LYS A 87 -5.50 -16.94 2.66
C LYS A 87 -5.04 -16.92 1.20
N GLY A 88 -4.51 -15.80 0.72
CA GLY A 88 -4.03 -15.62 -0.65
C GLY A 88 -2.53 -15.34 -0.70
N LEU A 89 -2.14 -14.38 -1.54
CA LEU A 89 -0.77 -13.90 -1.76
C LEU A 89 0.05 -13.64 -0.49
N GLY A 90 -0.59 -13.22 0.59
CA GLY A 90 0.06 -12.93 1.85
C GLY A 90 0.48 -14.14 2.65
N CYS A 91 0.25 -15.38 2.19
CA CYS A 91 0.86 -16.55 2.83
C CYS A 91 2.39 -16.59 2.68
N TYR A 92 2.94 -15.86 1.71
CA TYR A 92 4.37 -15.67 1.52
C TYR A 92 4.79 -14.22 1.81
N GLU A 93 6.00 -14.05 2.33
CA GLU A 93 6.53 -12.73 2.70
C GLU A 93 6.57 -11.76 1.52
N ILE A 94 6.94 -12.25 0.33
CA ILE A 94 7.01 -11.43 -0.89
C ILE A 94 5.63 -10.87 -1.24
N GLY A 95 4.59 -11.72 -1.24
CA GLY A 95 3.22 -11.29 -1.53
C GLY A 95 2.67 -10.35 -0.45
N PHE A 96 3.02 -10.56 0.82
CA PHE A 96 2.67 -9.61 1.89
C PHE A 96 3.29 -8.23 1.66
N ARG A 97 4.58 -8.15 1.29
CA ARG A 97 5.26 -6.87 1.03
C ARG A 97 4.65 -6.13 -0.18
N ALA A 98 4.29 -6.86 -1.22
CA ALA A 98 3.59 -6.30 -2.38
C ALA A 98 2.19 -5.80 -2.02
N ALA A 99 1.45 -6.57 -1.22
CA ALA A 99 0.11 -6.20 -0.74
C ALA A 99 0.14 -4.95 0.13
N VAL A 100 1.08 -4.83 1.09
CA VAL A 100 1.23 -3.63 1.92
C VAL A 100 1.53 -2.40 1.07
N HIS A 101 2.43 -2.53 0.09
CA HIS A 101 2.73 -1.46 -0.84
C HIS A 101 1.48 -1.02 -1.63
N CYS A 102 0.71 -1.99 -2.15
CA CYS A 102 -0.56 -1.73 -2.83
C CYS A 102 -1.57 -1.01 -1.91
N LEU A 103 -1.78 -1.48 -0.69
CA LEU A 103 -2.68 -0.84 0.26
C LEU A 103 -2.25 0.60 0.56
N TYR A 104 -0.95 0.86 0.75
CA TYR A 104 -0.45 2.22 0.92
C TYR A 104 -0.70 3.10 -0.31
N ALA A 105 -0.45 2.60 -1.52
CA ALA A 105 -0.59 3.38 -2.75
C ALA A 105 -2.05 3.70 -3.13
N TRP A 106 -3.01 2.86 -2.71
CA TRP A 106 -4.39 2.92 -3.21
C TRP A 106 -5.45 3.27 -2.17
N LYS A 107 -5.23 2.93 -0.88
CA LYS A 107 -6.24 3.09 0.16
C LYS A 107 -6.84 4.50 0.26
N TRP A 108 -6.02 5.53 0.07
CA TRP A 108 -6.50 6.92 0.03
C TRP A 108 -7.61 7.17 -1.00
N ILE A 109 -7.48 6.55 -2.17
CA ILE A 109 -8.42 6.70 -3.28
C ILE A 109 -9.72 5.95 -2.94
N TRP A 110 -9.60 4.74 -2.39
CA TRP A 110 -10.75 3.93 -1.98
C TRP A 110 -11.53 4.52 -0.81
N ASP A 111 -10.82 5.10 0.17
CA ASP A 111 -11.44 5.74 1.33
C ASP A 111 -12.26 6.99 0.91
N GLY A 112 -12.09 7.53 -0.31
CA GLY A 112 -12.96 8.53 -0.93
C GLY A 112 -12.99 9.92 -0.28
N ASP A 113 -12.38 10.09 0.90
CA ASP A 113 -12.34 11.36 1.63
C ASP A 113 -11.21 12.27 1.13
N LYS A 114 -11.40 12.83 -0.07
CA LYS A 114 -10.44 13.78 -0.69
C LYS A 114 -10.16 15.02 0.17
N LYS A 115 -10.93 15.27 1.24
CA LYS A 115 -10.77 16.45 2.11
C LYS A 115 -9.82 16.22 3.29
N THR A 116 -9.43 14.98 3.58
CA THR A 116 -8.70 14.64 4.82
C THR A 116 -7.41 13.88 4.56
N ALA A 117 -6.27 14.55 4.37
CA ALA A 117 -5.00 13.84 4.13
C ALA A 117 -4.75 12.62 5.03
N SER A 118 -4.34 11.51 4.40
CA SER A 118 -4.02 10.22 5.03
C SER A 118 -2.56 9.84 4.80
N PRO A 119 -2.03 8.84 5.52
CA PRO A 119 -0.70 8.29 5.25
C PRO A 119 -0.57 7.67 3.86
N SER A 120 -1.65 7.13 3.30
CA SER A 120 -1.67 6.61 1.94
C SER A 120 -1.55 7.73 0.90
N TRP A 121 -2.14 8.90 1.17
CA TRP A 121 -1.95 10.09 0.32
C TRP A 121 -0.48 10.52 0.29
N SER A 122 0.14 10.64 1.46
CA SER A 122 1.53 11.06 1.54
C SER A 122 2.49 10.00 1.00
N TYR A 123 2.21 8.72 1.21
CA TYR A 123 2.95 7.62 0.59
C TYR A 123 2.98 7.78 -0.92
N ARG A 124 1.81 7.99 -1.54
CA ARG A 124 1.68 8.19 -2.98
C ARG A 124 2.39 9.44 -3.47
N GLU A 125 2.31 10.53 -2.73
CA GLU A 125 3.04 11.76 -3.07
C GLU A 125 4.56 11.54 -3.04
N VAL A 126 5.08 10.76 -2.08
CA VAL A 126 6.49 10.35 -2.09
C VAL A 126 6.84 9.54 -3.36
N LEU A 127 5.99 8.58 -3.77
CA LEU A 127 6.22 7.83 -5.01
C LEU A 127 6.31 8.75 -6.22
N ARG A 128 5.36 9.69 -6.34
CA ARG A 128 5.34 10.69 -7.41
C ARG A 128 6.62 11.51 -7.46
N GLN A 129 7.08 12.01 -6.32
CA GLN A 129 8.31 12.80 -6.25
C GLN A 129 9.55 11.99 -6.63
N ILE A 130 9.60 10.72 -6.24
CA ILE A 130 10.67 9.79 -6.63
C ILE A 130 10.64 9.56 -8.15
N LEU A 131 9.48 9.21 -8.71
CA LEU A 131 9.30 8.97 -10.15
C LEU A 131 9.71 10.19 -10.99
N TYR A 132 9.24 11.38 -10.63
CA TYR A 132 9.53 12.62 -11.36
C TYR A 132 10.96 13.12 -11.22
N SER A 133 11.70 12.65 -10.21
CA SER A 133 13.14 12.93 -10.12
C SER A 133 13.99 12.18 -11.15
N GLY A 134 13.41 11.14 -11.76
CA GLY A 134 14.05 10.36 -12.82
C GLY A 134 15.41 9.80 -12.41
N SER A 135 16.38 9.89 -13.32
CA SER A 135 17.75 9.37 -13.11
C SER A 135 18.60 10.20 -12.16
N VAL A 136 18.19 11.43 -11.85
CA VAL A 136 18.93 12.31 -10.92
C VAL A 136 18.69 11.90 -9.46
N GLY A 137 17.52 11.31 -9.19
CA GLY A 137 17.07 11.00 -7.84
C GLY A 137 16.72 12.24 -7.02
N VAL A 138 16.22 12.02 -5.82
CA VAL A 138 15.73 13.07 -4.93
C VAL A 138 16.21 12.85 -3.50
N ASP A 139 16.53 13.94 -2.80
CA ASP A 139 16.90 13.89 -1.38
C ASP A 139 15.64 13.80 -0.50
N SER A 140 15.76 13.18 0.68
CA SER A 140 14.65 13.10 1.64
C SER A 140 14.15 14.47 2.10
N ASP A 141 15.02 15.48 2.23
CA ASP A 141 14.63 16.85 2.53
C ASP A 141 13.81 17.48 1.42
N GLU A 142 14.23 17.27 0.18
CA GLU A 142 13.53 17.80 -1.00
C GLU A 142 12.13 17.18 -1.08
N ILE A 143 11.98 15.88 -0.82
CA ILE A 143 10.66 15.23 -0.71
C ILE A 143 9.81 15.88 0.40
N VAL A 144 10.38 16.09 1.59
CA VAL A 144 9.65 16.69 2.72
C VAL A 144 9.15 18.09 2.35
N LEU A 145 10.02 18.94 1.80
CA LEU A 145 9.66 20.31 1.41
C LEU A 145 8.55 20.33 0.34
N ARG A 146 8.67 19.48 -0.69
CA ARG A 146 7.65 19.39 -1.75
C ARG A 146 6.33 18.87 -1.21
N LEU A 147 6.34 17.82 -0.40
CA LEU A 147 5.11 17.26 0.17
C LEU A 147 4.40 18.26 1.08
N VAL A 148 5.14 19.02 1.90
CA VAL A 148 4.56 20.09 2.73
C VAL A 148 3.90 21.14 1.85
N SER A 149 4.57 21.57 0.78
CA SER A 149 4.02 22.55 -0.17
C SER A 149 2.75 22.05 -0.88
N VAL A 150 2.73 20.80 -1.32
CA VAL A 150 1.53 20.19 -1.95
C VAL A 150 0.40 20.05 -0.92
N ALA A 151 0.71 19.62 0.31
CA ALA A 151 -0.29 19.51 1.38
C ALA A 151 -0.88 20.87 1.80
N GLU A 152 -0.08 21.93 1.78
CA GLU A 152 -0.53 23.31 1.97
C GLU A 152 -1.53 23.73 0.89
N ALA A 153 -1.22 23.44 -0.37
CA ALA A 153 -2.08 23.76 -1.52
C ALA A 153 -3.39 22.96 -1.52
N ASP A 154 -3.32 21.64 -1.33
CA ASP A 154 -4.46 20.73 -1.46
C ASP A 154 -5.41 20.78 -0.26
N PHE A 155 -4.87 21.01 0.95
CA PHE A 155 -5.64 20.92 2.21
C PHE A 155 -5.66 22.21 3.03
N GLY A 156 -5.01 23.28 2.58
CA GLY A 156 -4.96 24.57 3.28
C GLY A 156 -4.28 24.49 4.65
N LYS A 157 -3.25 23.64 4.81
CA LYS A 157 -2.63 23.35 6.12
C LYS A 157 -1.29 24.03 6.34
N VAL A 158 -1.28 25.04 7.20
CA VAL A 158 -0.05 25.77 7.61
C VAL A 158 0.92 24.92 8.46
N LYS A 159 0.52 23.73 8.94
CA LYS A 159 1.37 22.82 9.73
C LYS A 159 1.16 21.38 9.30
N VAL A 160 2.11 20.85 8.53
CA VAL A 160 2.13 19.48 8.02
C VAL A 160 3.14 18.67 8.84
N SER A 161 2.69 17.62 9.54
CA SER A 161 3.58 16.73 10.30
C SER A 161 4.15 15.65 9.37
N PHE A 162 5.24 15.98 8.68
CA PHE A 162 5.97 15.09 7.78
C PHE A 162 7.48 15.33 7.90
N SER A 163 8.30 14.28 7.90
CA SER A 163 9.73 14.37 8.19
C SER A 163 10.55 13.37 7.37
N ARG A 164 11.89 13.47 7.43
CA ARG A 164 12.80 12.46 6.85
C ARG A 164 12.51 11.05 7.35
N ALA A 165 12.06 10.89 8.60
CA ALA A 165 11.69 9.59 9.13
C ALA A 165 10.45 9.03 8.42
N SER A 166 9.49 9.88 8.03
CA SER A 166 8.34 9.48 7.21
C SER A 166 8.78 9.01 5.83
N VAL A 167 9.71 9.73 5.18
CA VAL A 167 10.31 9.31 3.89
C VAL A 167 11.06 7.99 4.03
N SER A 168 11.80 7.81 5.12
CA SER A 168 12.48 6.54 5.44
C SER A 168 11.48 5.40 5.62
N GLY A 169 10.33 5.68 6.27
CA GLY A 169 9.23 4.74 6.41
C GLY A 169 8.62 4.33 5.07
N VAL A 170 8.53 5.22 4.08
CA VAL A 170 8.09 4.85 2.72
C VAL A 170 9.16 4.04 1.99
N THR A 171 10.40 4.56 1.96
CA THR A 171 11.49 3.94 1.19
C THR A 171 11.86 2.54 1.68
N VAL A 172 11.75 2.24 2.97
CA VAL A 172 12.02 0.87 3.46
C VAL A 172 11.05 -0.16 2.87
N TRP A 173 9.80 0.21 2.62
CA TRP A 173 8.85 -0.68 1.94
C TRP A 173 9.18 -0.85 0.46
N LEU A 174 9.62 0.21 -0.21
CA LEU A 174 10.02 0.18 -1.62
C LEU A 174 11.31 -0.63 -1.84
N GLU A 175 12.27 -0.52 -0.92
CA GLU A 175 13.52 -1.29 -0.92
C GLU A 175 13.27 -2.78 -0.61
N SER A 176 12.21 -3.10 0.13
CA SER A 176 11.91 -4.48 0.54
C SER A 176 11.16 -5.32 -0.50
N GLN A 177 10.72 -4.72 -1.60
CA GLN A 177 10.09 -5.46 -2.68
C GLN A 177 11.06 -6.52 -3.23
N ALA A 178 10.53 -7.65 -3.71
CA ALA A 178 11.38 -8.74 -4.21
C ALA A 178 12.28 -8.29 -5.38
N LEU A 179 11.79 -7.36 -6.20
CA LEU A 179 12.62 -6.47 -7.01
C LEU A 179 12.51 -5.06 -6.41
N PRO A 180 13.56 -4.54 -5.75
CA PRO A 180 13.52 -3.23 -5.12
C PRO A 180 13.11 -2.14 -6.12
N LEU A 181 12.14 -1.30 -5.75
CA LEU A 181 11.66 -0.23 -6.62
C LEU A 181 12.53 1.03 -6.55
N VAL A 182 13.31 1.14 -5.47
CA VAL A 182 14.24 2.25 -5.26
C VAL A 182 15.58 1.75 -4.76
N LYS A 183 16.61 2.55 -5.01
CA LYS A 183 17.95 2.40 -4.42
C LYS A 183 18.41 3.73 -3.82
N LYS A 184 19.25 3.65 -2.78
CA LYS A 184 19.91 4.81 -2.20
C LYS A 184 21.34 4.93 -2.71
N GLU A 185 21.69 6.10 -3.23
CA GLU A 185 23.07 6.46 -3.58
C GLU A 185 23.46 7.73 -2.82
N GLY A 186 24.26 7.55 -1.77
CA GLY A 186 24.54 8.61 -0.81
C GLY A 186 23.25 9.09 -0.13
N LYS A 187 22.87 10.35 -0.36
CA LYS A 187 21.62 10.93 0.17
C LYS A 187 20.44 10.86 -0.80
N ARG A 188 20.69 10.47 -2.05
CA ARG A 188 19.70 10.45 -3.12
C ARG A 188 18.95 9.13 -3.13
N ILE A 189 17.64 9.21 -3.30
CA ILE A 189 16.75 8.09 -3.56
C ILE A 189 16.48 8.08 -5.06
N LEU A 190 16.82 6.99 -5.73
CA LEU A 190 16.65 6.81 -7.17
C LEU A 190 15.62 5.73 -7.45
N CYS A 191 14.84 5.91 -8.52
CA CYS A 191 14.02 4.84 -9.05
C CYS A 191 14.91 3.74 -9.64
N GLN A 192 14.54 2.49 -9.40
CA GLN A 192 15.19 1.34 -10.00
C GLN A 192 14.40 0.88 -11.24
N ASN A 193 14.43 1.71 -12.30
CA ASN A 193 13.63 1.55 -13.53
C ASN A 193 14.03 0.37 -14.44
N SER A 194 14.98 -0.44 -14.02
CA SER A 194 15.57 -1.52 -14.83
C SER A 194 14.78 -2.83 -14.77
N SER A 195 13.90 -3.01 -13.79
CA SER A 195 13.12 -4.24 -13.61
C SER A 195 11.67 -4.09 -14.07
N ILE A 196 11.19 -5.09 -14.80
CA ILE A 196 9.77 -5.30 -15.05
C ILE A 196 9.08 -5.59 -13.70
N PRO A 197 7.91 -4.99 -13.39
CA PRO A 197 7.20 -5.32 -12.16
C PRO A 197 6.89 -6.81 -12.10
N MET A 198 6.97 -7.39 -10.90
CA MET A 198 6.61 -8.79 -10.72
C MET A 198 5.11 -9.00 -10.95
N ALA A 199 4.73 -10.19 -11.40
CA ALA A 199 3.35 -10.53 -11.73
C ALA A 199 2.38 -10.22 -10.58
N ASP A 200 2.73 -10.57 -9.34
CA ASP A 200 1.91 -10.28 -8.16
C ASP A 200 1.71 -8.78 -7.91
N ALA A 201 2.73 -7.96 -8.16
CA ALA A 201 2.59 -6.51 -8.06
C ALA A 201 1.63 -5.99 -9.14
N ILE A 202 1.73 -6.50 -10.38
CA ILE A 202 0.81 -6.14 -11.46
C ILE A 202 -0.63 -6.54 -11.10
N ARG A 203 -0.84 -7.79 -10.65
CA ARG A 203 -2.15 -8.31 -10.20
C ARG A 203 -2.79 -7.40 -9.16
N LEU A 204 -2.05 -7.09 -8.09
CA LEU A 204 -2.54 -6.26 -6.99
C LEU A 204 -2.94 -4.85 -7.45
N HIS A 205 -2.09 -4.19 -8.24
CA HIS A 205 -2.34 -2.83 -8.67
C HIS A 205 -3.41 -2.74 -9.78
N LEU A 206 -3.53 -3.74 -10.65
CA LEU A 206 -4.64 -3.84 -11.59
C LEU A 206 -5.96 -4.11 -10.89
N ALA A 207 -5.99 -5.02 -9.91
CA ALA A 207 -7.15 -5.23 -9.05
C ALA A 207 -7.57 -3.93 -8.36
N ALA A 208 -6.58 -3.19 -7.82
CA ALA A 208 -6.80 -1.93 -7.14
C ALA A 208 -7.36 -0.83 -8.03
N LEU A 209 -6.94 -0.82 -9.29
CA LEU A 209 -7.46 0.10 -10.29
C LEU A 209 -8.87 -0.31 -10.72
N CYS A 210 -9.11 -1.60 -10.98
CA CYS A 210 -10.42 -2.12 -11.38
C CYS A 210 -11.49 -1.92 -10.30
N SER A 211 -11.10 -1.91 -9.01
CA SER A 211 -12.04 -1.66 -7.92
C SER A 211 -12.66 -0.25 -7.95
N LEU A 212 -12.05 0.70 -8.66
CA LEU A 212 -12.60 2.06 -8.83
C LEU A 212 -13.88 2.09 -9.67
N GLU A 213 -14.00 1.18 -10.64
CA GLU A 213 -15.12 1.14 -11.60
C GLU A 213 -15.77 -0.26 -11.65
N LYS A 214 -15.88 -0.91 -10.48
CA LYS A 214 -16.60 -2.19 -10.29
C LYS A 214 -16.12 -3.33 -11.20
N GLY A 215 -14.81 -3.41 -11.44
CA GLY A 215 -14.17 -4.50 -12.16
C GLY A 215 -13.83 -4.20 -13.62
N GLU A 216 -14.35 -3.14 -14.22
CA GLU A 216 -14.01 -2.74 -15.59
C GLU A 216 -13.54 -1.30 -15.61
N ILE A 217 -12.34 -1.06 -16.14
CA ILE A 217 -11.70 0.25 -16.11
C ILE A 217 -11.22 0.66 -17.50
N VAL A 218 -11.54 1.90 -17.90
CA VAL A 218 -10.92 2.54 -19.06
C VAL A 218 -9.54 3.07 -18.66
N LEU A 219 -8.48 2.72 -19.36
CA LEU A 219 -7.11 3.20 -19.10
C LEU A 219 -6.88 4.57 -19.76
N ASP A 220 -7.42 5.61 -19.13
CA ASP A 220 -7.11 7.00 -19.46
C ASP A 220 -5.76 7.45 -18.89
N ASP A 221 -5.38 8.68 -19.19
CA ASP A 221 -4.12 9.28 -18.78
C ASP A 221 -3.95 9.35 -17.25
N GLU A 222 -5.03 9.60 -16.52
CA GLU A 222 -4.99 9.67 -15.05
C GLU A 222 -4.71 8.28 -14.48
N LYS A 223 -5.41 7.26 -14.94
CA LYS A 223 -5.29 5.89 -14.43
C LYS A 223 -3.95 5.24 -14.79
N ILE A 224 -3.43 5.51 -15.98
CA ILE A 224 -2.07 5.10 -16.36
C ILE A 224 -1.04 5.80 -15.48
N GLN A 225 -1.21 7.10 -15.21
CA GLN A 225 -0.35 7.82 -14.26
C GLN A 225 -0.42 7.20 -12.87
N LEU A 226 -1.60 6.76 -12.43
CA LEU A 226 -1.76 6.15 -11.12
C LEU A 226 -0.97 4.83 -10.98
N LEU A 227 -1.01 4.00 -12.02
CA LEU A 227 -0.22 2.77 -12.07
C LEU A 227 1.29 3.08 -12.18
N ALA A 228 1.68 4.00 -13.06
CA ALA A 228 3.06 4.42 -13.25
C ALA A 228 3.71 4.88 -11.94
N GLU A 229 3.03 5.71 -11.16
CA GLU A 229 3.46 6.13 -9.82
C GLU A 229 3.62 4.94 -8.86
N SER A 230 2.68 3.99 -8.89
CA SER A 230 2.71 2.82 -7.99
C SER A 230 3.91 1.93 -8.30
N PHE A 231 4.19 1.67 -9.58
CA PHE A 231 5.33 0.86 -10.00
C PHE A 231 6.67 1.61 -10.03
N LEU A 232 6.65 2.95 -9.90
CA LEU A 232 7.79 3.82 -10.19
C LEU A 232 8.37 3.59 -11.60
N ILE A 233 7.49 3.47 -12.60
CA ILE A 233 7.86 3.27 -14.02
C ILE A 233 7.26 4.40 -14.86
N GLN A 234 7.96 4.77 -15.94
CA GLN A 234 7.44 5.74 -16.90
C GLN A 234 6.20 5.23 -17.64
N ARG A 235 5.22 6.11 -17.86
CA ARG A 235 3.89 5.76 -18.38
C ARG A 235 3.92 5.11 -19.75
N ASP A 236 4.81 5.58 -20.62
CA ASP A 236 4.99 5.13 -21.99
C ASP A 236 5.37 3.64 -22.07
N ARG A 237 6.00 3.12 -21.02
CA ARG A 237 6.37 1.70 -20.91
C ARG A 237 5.26 0.82 -20.34
N LEU A 238 4.25 1.40 -19.72
CA LEU A 238 3.30 0.65 -18.91
C LEU A 238 2.33 -0.17 -19.77
N ILE A 239 1.78 0.40 -20.83
CA ILE A 239 0.72 -0.25 -21.63
C ILE A 239 1.18 -1.60 -22.20
N GLY A 240 2.37 -1.65 -22.81
CA GLY A 240 2.91 -2.90 -23.34
C GLY A 240 3.10 -3.96 -22.26
N LEU A 241 3.57 -3.56 -21.07
CA LEU A 241 3.72 -4.47 -19.92
C LEU A 241 2.38 -5.03 -19.43
N LEU A 242 1.33 -4.20 -19.40
CA LEU A 242 0.00 -4.65 -18.99
C LEU A 242 -0.63 -5.58 -20.02
N GLU A 243 -0.44 -5.28 -21.31
CA GLU A 243 -0.92 -6.14 -22.39
C GLU A 243 -0.22 -7.50 -22.37
N ASP A 244 1.11 -7.52 -22.23
CA ASP A 244 1.87 -8.77 -22.14
C ASP A 244 1.45 -9.59 -20.91
N PHE A 245 1.34 -8.95 -19.74
CA PHE A 245 0.86 -9.61 -18.53
C PHE A 245 -0.54 -10.22 -18.69
N ALA A 246 -1.48 -9.46 -19.26
CA ALA A 246 -2.87 -9.90 -19.44
C ALA A 246 -3.03 -11.05 -20.45
N ARG A 247 -2.04 -11.28 -21.32
CA ARG A 247 -2.03 -12.47 -22.20
C ARG A 247 -1.67 -13.75 -21.44
N ASP A 248 -0.95 -13.62 -20.33
CA ASP A 248 -0.43 -14.73 -19.53
C ASP A 248 -1.35 -15.08 -18.34
N THR A 249 -2.49 -14.41 -18.20
CA THR A 249 -3.44 -14.65 -17.10
C THR A 249 -4.90 -14.59 -17.56
N ASP A 250 -5.74 -15.44 -16.97
CA ASP A 250 -7.18 -15.39 -17.17
C ASP A 250 -7.88 -14.39 -16.22
N GLU A 251 -7.17 -13.83 -15.22
CA GLU A 251 -7.75 -12.94 -14.21
C GLU A 251 -8.13 -11.57 -14.76
N PHE A 252 -7.39 -11.09 -15.76
CA PHE A 252 -7.54 -9.76 -16.33
C PHE A 252 -7.57 -9.84 -17.85
N LEU A 253 -8.65 -9.39 -18.46
CA LEU A 253 -8.76 -9.21 -19.90
C LEU A 253 -8.32 -7.79 -20.28
N PHE A 254 -7.28 -7.69 -21.11
CA PHE A 254 -6.86 -6.42 -21.71
C PHE A 254 -7.50 -6.25 -23.09
N ILE A 255 -8.29 -5.19 -23.26
CA ILE A 255 -8.90 -4.83 -24.53
C ILE A 255 -8.07 -3.70 -25.14
N SER A 256 -7.25 -4.06 -26.13
CA SER A 256 -6.44 -3.12 -26.90
C SER A 256 -7.34 -2.34 -27.87
N SER A 257 -7.85 -1.20 -27.41
CA SER A 257 -8.74 -0.29 -28.16
C SER A 257 -8.37 1.16 -27.90
N VAL A 258 -9.05 2.11 -28.54
CA VAL A 258 -8.90 3.54 -28.22
C VAL A 258 -10.21 4.03 -27.60
N PRO A 259 -10.28 4.22 -26.25
CA PRO A 259 -9.22 4.00 -25.25
C PRO A 259 -9.02 2.53 -24.87
N ASN A 260 -7.85 2.19 -24.31
CA ASN A 260 -7.56 0.85 -23.79
C ASN A 260 -8.44 0.55 -22.59
N ARG A 261 -8.79 -0.72 -22.35
CA ARG A 261 -9.61 -1.13 -21.20
C ARG A 261 -9.06 -2.39 -20.54
N VAL A 262 -9.28 -2.51 -19.24
CA VAL A 262 -8.98 -3.73 -18.49
C VAL A 262 -10.26 -4.19 -17.79
N VAL A 263 -10.57 -5.48 -17.89
CA VAL A 263 -11.71 -6.11 -17.23
C VAL A 263 -11.18 -7.20 -16.31
N PHE A 264 -11.59 -7.15 -15.05
CA PHE A 264 -11.37 -8.23 -14.09
C PHE A 264 -12.39 -9.34 -14.32
N ASN A 265 -11.90 -10.54 -14.61
CA ASN A 265 -12.72 -11.72 -14.88
C ASN A 265 -12.96 -12.61 -13.65
N GLY A 266 -12.17 -12.43 -12.60
CA GLY A 266 -12.20 -13.24 -11.38
C GLY A 266 -10.79 -13.68 -10.97
N SER A 267 -10.62 -14.07 -9.71
CA SER A 267 -9.37 -14.63 -9.20
C SER A 267 -9.65 -15.69 -8.16
N GLU A 268 -8.82 -16.74 -8.14
CA GLU A 268 -8.82 -17.71 -7.05
C GLU A 268 -8.14 -17.15 -5.78
N ASP A 269 -7.41 -16.04 -5.90
CA ASP A 269 -6.78 -15.37 -4.78
C ASP A 269 -7.81 -14.55 -3.98
N PRO A 270 -8.07 -14.90 -2.70
CA PRO A 270 -9.09 -14.21 -1.90
C PRO A 270 -8.81 -12.73 -1.69
N PHE A 271 -7.54 -12.31 -1.71
CA PHE A 271 -7.17 -10.91 -1.51
C PHE A 271 -7.38 -10.08 -2.76
N ILE A 272 -7.08 -10.61 -3.95
CA ILE A 272 -7.40 -9.95 -5.23
C ILE A 272 -8.92 -9.75 -5.34
N GLU A 273 -9.69 -10.80 -5.05
CA GLU A 273 -11.15 -10.75 -4.99
C GLU A 273 -11.66 -9.69 -4.01
N TRP A 274 -11.11 -9.66 -2.80
CA TRP A 274 -11.44 -8.64 -1.80
C TRP A 274 -11.13 -7.22 -2.30
N ILE A 275 -9.97 -7.00 -2.95
CA ILE A 275 -9.62 -5.69 -3.50
C ILE A 275 -10.68 -5.23 -4.51
N VAL A 276 -11.02 -6.06 -5.50
CA VAL A 276 -11.93 -5.65 -6.57
C VAL A 276 -13.36 -5.44 -6.07
N LYS A 277 -13.84 -6.31 -5.17
CA LYS A 277 -15.25 -6.34 -4.77
C LYS A 277 -15.57 -5.50 -3.54
N GLU A 278 -14.64 -5.36 -2.59
CA GLU A 278 -14.93 -4.79 -1.27
C GLU A 278 -14.12 -3.55 -0.93
N ALA A 279 -12.91 -3.37 -1.47
CA ALA A 279 -12.02 -2.29 -1.01
C ALA A 279 -12.58 -0.89 -1.26
N SER A 280 -13.27 -0.66 -2.38
CA SER A 280 -13.93 0.63 -2.70
C SER A 280 -15.31 0.80 -2.06
N GLY A 281 -15.88 -0.26 -1.47
CA GLY A 281 -17.20 -0.27 -0.82
C GLY A 281 -17.19 0.06 0.67
N LEU A 282 -16.01 0.28 1.28
CA LEU A 282 -15.84 0.44 2.73
C LEU A 282 -16.55 1.65 3.37
N ASN A 283 -17.22 2.52 2.59
CA ASN A 283 -17.97 3.68 3.09
C ASN A 283 -19.46 3.69 2.76
N SER A 284 -20.01 2.72 2.02
CA SER A 284 -21.46 2.69 1.74
C SER A 284 -22.32 2.24 2.93
N GLU A 285 -21.73 1.76 4.04
CA GLU A 285 -22.47 1.24 5.21
C GLU A 285 -22.43 2.16 6.46
N VAL A 286 -21.91 3.39 6.37
CA VAL A 286 -21.88 4.34 7.51
C VAL A 286 -22.79 5.56 7.31
N SER A 287 -23.72 5.47 6.35
CA SER A 287 -24.68 6.54 6.04
C SER A 287 -26.15 6.08 6.12
N GLU A 288 -26.50 5.27 7.12
CA GLU A 288 -27.88 5.11 7.60
C GLU A 288 -27.97 5.38 9.11
#